data_AF-A0A0U2VKI0-F1
#
_entry.id   AF-A0A0U2VKI0-F1
#
_cell.length_a   1.000
_cell.length_b   1.000
_cell.length_c   1.000
_cell.angle_alpha   90.00
_cell.angle_beta   90.00
_cell.angle_gamma   90.00
#
_symmetry.space_group_name_H-M   'P 1'
#
loop_
_entity.id
_entity.type
_entity.pdbx_description
1 polymer ?
#
loop_
_entity_poly.entity_id
_entity_poly.type
_entity_poly.pdbx_seq_one_letter_code
_entity_poly.pdbx_strand_id
1 'polypeptide(L)' 'MNAKNKAQNELSTAKNEDVEFSGELADGDDRKAAQRAEAADARQEKNQG' A
#
# COMPACT_ATOMS: atom_id res chain seq x y z
N MET A 1 -11.13 -26.48 26.72
CA MET A 1 -10.54 -25.31 26.02
C MET A 1 -11.49 -24.90 24.91
N ASN A 2 -12.06 -23.70 25.02
CA ASN A 2 -13.28 -23.27 24.33
C ASN A 2 -13.10 -23.02 22.83
N ALA A 3 -14.12 -23.37 22.05
CA ALA A 3 -14.27 -23.14 20.60
C ALA A 3 -14.10 -21.69 20.11
N LYS A 4 -13.84 -20.73 21.00
CA LYS A 4 -13.58 -19.32 20.68
C LYS A 4 -12.21 -19.08 20.01
N ASN A 5 -11.26 -20.00 20.14
CA ASN A 5 -9.91 -19.86 19.55
C ASN A 5 -9.76 -20.40 18.13
N LYS A 6 -10.72 -21.18 17.60
CA LYS A 6 -10.62 -21.69 16.21
C LYS A 6 -11.00 -20.65 15.16
N ALA A 7 -11.93 -19.74 15.48
CA ALA A 7 -12.39 -18.71 14.57
C ALA A 7 -11.38 -17.55 14.38
N GLN A 8 -10.36 -17.43 15.24
CA GLN A 8 -9.30 -16.42 15.05
C GLN A 8 -8.34 -16.76 13.91
N ASN A 9 -8.26 -18.02 13.49
CA ASN A 9 -7.34 -18.48 12.44
C ASN A 9 -7.94 -18.39 11.02
N GLU A 10 -9.20 -17.96 10.91
CA GLU A 10 -9.97 -17.89 9.65
C GLU A 10 -10.42 -16.46 9.31
N LEU A 11 -9.94 -15.46 10.05
CA LEU A 11 -10.05 -14.07 9.60
C LEU A 11 -8.96 -13.88 8.54
N SER A 12 -9.31 -14.12 7.28
CA SER A 12 -8.45 -13.83 6.13
C SER A 12 -8.03 -12.37 6.20
N THR A 13 -6.82 -12.12 6.72
CA THR A 13 -6.20 -10.81 6.62
C THR A 13 -5.90 -10.60 5.14
N ALA A 14 -6.47 -9.55 4.54
CA ALA A 14 -6.09 -9.14 3.21
C ALA A 14 -4.56 -9.04 3.16
N LYS A 15 -3.94 -9.66 2.15
CA LYS A 15 -2.50 -9.51 1.98
C LYS A 15 -2.25 -8.09 1.50
N ASN A 16 -1.11 -7.52 1.86
CA ASN A 16 -0.72 -6.20 1.35
C ASN A 16 -0.66 -6.18 -0.20
N GLU A 17 -0.51 -7.36 -0.82
CA GLU A 17 -0.55 -7.61 -2.26
C GLU A 17 -1.95 -7.44 -2.88
N ASP A 18 -3.02 -7.50 -2.07
CA ASP A 18 -4.41 -7.38 -2.53
C ASP A 18 -4.89 -5.91 -2.58
N VAL A 19 -4.03 -4.94 -2.26
CA VAL A 19 -4.37 -3.52 -2.14
C VAL A 19 -3.69 -2.72 -3.24
N GLU A 20 -4.45 -2.33 -4.26
CA GLU A 20 -3.99 -1.41 -5.31
C GLU A 20 -4.24 0.06 -4.95
N PHE A 21 -3.38 0.96 -5.46
CA PHE A 21 -3.56 2.40 -5.28
C PHE A 21 -4.83 2.87 -6.01
N SER A 22 -5.80 3.37 -5.25
CA SER A 22 -7.02 3.98 -5.80
C SER A 22 -6.92 5.51 -5.79
N GLY A 23 -6.75 6.10 -6.97
CA GLY A 23 -6.65 7.56 -7.12
C GLY A 23 -7.93 8.33 -6.75
N GLU A 24 -9.11 7.69 -6.82
CA GLU A 24 -10.39 8.29 -6.42
C GLU A 24 -10.59 8.31 -4.90
N LEU A 25 -9.99 7.35 -4.19
CA LEU A 25 -9.99 7.29 -2.72
C LEU A 25 -8.83 8.07 -2.10
N ALA A 26 -7.80 8.38 -2.89
CA ALA A 26 -6.61 9.11 -2.45
C ALA A 26 -6.95 10.56 -2.08
N ASP A 27 -6.57 10.95 -0.87
CA ASP A 27 -6.74 12.31 -0.41
C ASP A 27 -5.70 13.26 -1.05
N GLY A 28 -5.72 14.53 -0.64
CA GLY A 28 -4.80 15.53 -1.18
C GLY A 28 -3.33 15.28 -0.82
N ASP A 29 -3.06 14.59 0.29
CA ASP A 29 -1.71 14.33 0.77
C ASP A 29 -1.16 13.02 0.18
N ASP A 30 -2.01 12.01 -0.01
CA ASP A 30 -1.68 10.79 -0.76
C ASP A 30 -1.18 11.12 -2.17
N ARG A 31 -1.89 12.03 -2.86
CA ARG A 31 -1.50 12.48 -4.21
C ARG A 31 -0.16 13.22 -4.22
N LYS A 32 0.11 14.05 -3.22
CA LYS A 32 1.41 14.74 -3.11
C LYS A 32 2.54 13.77 -2.80
N ALA A 33 2.28 12.74 -1.99
CA ALA A 33 3.26 11.69 -1.70
C ALA A 33 3.63 10.92 -2.96
N ALA A 34 2.65 10.50 -3.76
CA ALA A 34 2.87 9.84 -5.04
C ALA A 34 3.71 10.70 -6.00
N GLN A 35 3.37 11.98 -6.17
CA GLN A 35 4.14 12.91 -7.01
C GLN A 35 5.59 13.11 -6.55
N ARG A 36 5.81 13.14 -5.22
CA ARG A 36 7.16 13.26 -4.66
C ARG A 36 7.99 12.00 -4.90
N ALA A 37 7.38 10.82 -4.77
CA ALA A 37 8.02 9.54 -5.05
C ALA A 37 8.44 9.47 -6.52
N GLU A 38 7.52 9.71 -7.46
CA GLU A 38 7.78 9.72 -8.89
C GLU A 38 8.91 10.70 -9.26
N ALA A 39 8.89 11.92 -8.70
CA ALA A 39 9.94 12.89 -8.94
C ALA A 39 11.30 12.46 -8.36
N ALA A 40 11.33 11.68 -7.28
CA ALA A 40 12.56 11.14 -6.71
C ALA A 40 13.13 10.01 -7.57
N ASP A 41 12.27 9.11 -8.03
CA ASP A 41 12.64 8.00 -8.90
C ASP A 41 13.20 8.53 -10.22
N ALA A 42 12.53 9.51 -10.85
CA ALA A 42 13.01 10.16 -12.07
C ALA A 42 14.39 10.84 -11.89
N ARG A 43 14.70 11.35 -10.69
CA ARG A 43 16.04 11.89 -10.38
C ARG A 43 17.05 10.75 -10.23
N GLN A 44 16.66 9.66 -9.60
CA GLN A 44 17.52 8.49 -9.43
C GLN A 44 17.86 7.86 -10.78
N GLU A 45 16.88 7.62 -11.65
CA GLU A 45 17.10 7.07 -12.99
C GLU A 45 18.07 7.93 -13.81
N LYS A 46 17.93 9.26 -13.75
CA LYS A 46 18.85 10.20 -14.41
C LYS A 46 20.27 10.17 -13.86
N ASN A 47 20.45 9.78 -12.60
CA ASN A 47 21.76 9.70 -11.94
C ASN A 47 22.38 8.30 -11.99
N GLN A 48 21.64 7.30 -12.47
CA GLN A 48 22.09 5.91 -12.60
C GLN A 48 22.54 5.53 -14.03
N GLY A 49 22.45 6.47 -14.99
CA GLY A 49 23.02 6.36 -16.34
C GLY A 49 24.32 7.14 -16.50
#